data_AF-A0A918HQQ5-F1
#
_entry.id   AF-A0A918HQQ5-F1
#
_cell.length_a   1.000
_cell.length_b   1.000
_cell.length_c   1.000
_cell.angle_alpha   90.00
_cell.angle_beta   90.00
_cell.angle_gamma   90.00
#
_symmetry.space_group_name_H-M   'P 1'
#
loop_
_entity.id
_entity.type
_entity.pdbx_description
1 polymer ?
#
loop_
_entity_poly.entity_id
_entity_poly.type
_entity_poly.pdbx_seq_one_letter_code
_entity_poly.pdbx_strand_id
1 'polypeptide(L)'
;MVTPLTDAAREQHASPHHKRTRSSGEQQGTTVKAAEADGAAPGAFRPGQHPSRPQMPAASQAEGLHGTMGRLTGGGVVGNKETEQAAITHVMALERAAGRDPKDVHTSGLPYDVESSPRMIEVKAFSRSARSKALPLERRQAEAVRANPEHYYLYVVDNLAGLDGAEVGVRILHGEALLAMIERTQPQITYWPTFRAAEYEQAERLL
;
A
#
# COMPACT_ATOMS: atom_id res chain seq x y z
N MET A 1 -24.60 -8.53 -63.85
CA MET A 1 -26.06 -8.55 -64.05
C MET A 1 -26.72 -8.82 -62.71
N VAL A 2 -27.58 -7.89 -62.29
CA VAL A 2 -28.80 -8.05 -61.47
C VAL A 2 -28.63 -8.66 -60.05
N THR A 3 -28.35 -7.86 -59.02
CA THR A 3 -29.25 -7.21 -57.99
C THR A 3 -29.55 -8.08 -56.75
N PRO A 4 -29.41 -7.52 -55.51
CA PRO A 4 -29.82 -8.12 -54.23
C PRO A 4 -31.22 -7.63 -53.76
N LEU A 5 -31.87 -8.38 -52.86
CA LEU A 5 -33.08 -8.03 -52.05
C LEU A 5 -33.17 -9.10 -50.94
N THR A 6 -33.48 -8.85 -49.66
CA THR A 6 -34.49 -8.02 -48.99
C THR A 6 -33.93 -7.62 -47.60
N ASP A 7 -34.04 -6.41 -47.05
CA ASP A 7 -35.13 -5.47 -46.79
C ASP A 7 -36.05 -5.80 -45.59
N ALA A 8 -36.17 -4.77 -44.74
CA ALA A 8 -37.29 -4.34 -43.89
C ALA A 8 -37.60 -4.94 -42.49
N ALA A 9 -37.68 -3.97 -41.55
CA ALA A 9 -38.53 -3.83 -40.36
C ALA A 9 -38.07 -4.52 -39.05
N ARG A 10 -38.14 -3.90 -37.86
CA ARG A 10 -39.26 -3.10 -37.32
C ARG A 10 -38.94 -2.39 -35.97
N GLU A 11 -39.58 -1.22 -35.74
CA GLU A 11 -39.95 -0.51 -34.48
C GLU A 11 -38.84 -0.02 -33.51
N GLN A 12 -38.56 1.27 -33.31
CA GLN A 12 -39.35 2.41 -32.76
C GLN A 12 -40.09 2.13 -31.44
N HIS A 13 -39.63 2.72 -30.33
CA HIS A 13 -40.50 3.25 -29.27
C HIS A 13 -39.83 4.42 -28.54
N ALA A 14 -40.49 5.59 -28.64
CA ALA A 14 -40.19 6.81 -27.91
C ALA A 14 -40.95 6.88 -26.57
N SER A 15 -40.47 7.76 -25.69
CA SER A 15 -40.87 8.06 -24.30
C SER A 15 -42.36 8.36 -24.04
N PRO A 16 -42.75 8.52 -22.76
CA PRO A 16 -43.07 9.90 -22.33
C PRO A 16 -42.69 10.30 -20.88
N HIS A 17 -42.59 11.61 -20.72
CA HIS A 17 -42.51 12.42 -19.50
C HIS A 17 -43.56 12.10 -18.41
N HIS A 18 -43.21 12.35 -17.14
CA HIS A 18 -44.11 12.94 -16.14
C HIS A 18 -43.41 14.05 -15.33
N LYS A 19 -44.11 15.19 -15.23
CA LYS A 19 -43.83 16.37 -14.38
C LYS A 19 -44.58 16.25 -13.05
N ARG A 20 -44.20 17.12 -12.10
CA ARG A 20 -44.88 17.61 -10.85
C ARG A 20 -44.23 17.05 -9.57
N THR A 21 -44.06 17.76 -8.45
CA THR A 21 -44.43 19.12 -7.98
C THR A 21 -43.64 19.44 -6.69
N ARG A 22 -43.60 20.72 -6.31
CA ARG A 22 -42.98 21.33 -5.11
C ARG A 22 -43.67 20.99 -3.78
N SER A 23 -42.91 21.04 -2.68
CA SER A 23 -43.19 21.79 -1.42
C SER A 23 -41.91 21.82 -0.58
N SER A 24 -41.27 22.95 -0.27
CA SER A 24 -41.65 23.98 0.72
C SER A 24 -41.93 23.41 2.11
N GLY A 25 -41.03 23.71 3.04
CA GLY A 25 -41.08 23.38 4.46
C GLY A 25 -39.90 24.02 5.19
N GLU A 26 -39.96 25.35 5.34
CA GLU A 26 -39.29 26.07 6.43
C GLU A 26 -39.64 25.41 7.77
N GLN A 27 -38.68 25.32 8.70
CA GLN A 27 -38.86 25.86 10.05
C GLN A 27 -37.53 25.85 10.84
N GLN A 28 -37.09 27.08 11.10
CA GLN A 28 -36.71 27.62 12.43
C GLN A 28 -35.45 27.10 13.11
N GLY A 29 -34.49 28.03 13.20
CA GLY A 29 -33.34 27.94 14.05
C GLY A 29 -33.70 27.98 15.53
N THR A 30 -32.79 27.44 16.33
CA THR A 30 -32.72 27.73 17.76
C THR A 30 -31.28 28.11 18.07
N THR A 31 -31.10 29.40 18.28
CA THR A 31 -29.91 30.02 18.84
C THR A 31 -29.74 29.50 20.26
N VAL A 32 -28.62 28.82 20.55
CA VAL A 32 -28.16 28.59 21.92
C VAL A 32 -26.89 29.38 22.16
N LYS A 33 -26.97 30.12 23.27
CA LYS A 33 -26.04 31.11 23.81
C LYS A 33 -24.59 30.67 23.82
N ALA A 34 -23.73 31.61 23.43
CA ALA A 34 -22.36 31.70 23.87
C ALA A 34 -22.28 31.82 25.41
N ALA A 35 -21.42 31.01 26.01
CA ALA A 35 -20.90 31.23 27.35
C ALA A 35 -19.41 31.58 27.21
N GLU A 36 -19.09 32.82 27.52
CA GLU A 36 -17.75 33.31 27.82
C GLU A 36 -17.35 32.95 29.27
N ALA A 37 -16.04 33.10 29.53
CA ALA A 37 -15.24 32.82 30.72
C ALA A 37 -14.68 31.39 30.78
N ASP A 38 -13.38 31.16 30.96
CA ASP A 38 -12.42 31.97 31.70
C ASP A 38 -10.99 31.72 31.21
N GLY A 39 -10.15 32.74 31.36
CA GLY A 39 -8.78 32.76 30.87
C GLY A 39 -7.82 31.90 31.69
N ALA A 40 -6.95 31.18 31.00
CA ALA A 40 -5.70 30.69 31.55
C ALA A 40 -4.56 30.97 30.56
N ALA A 41 -3.64 31.82 31.00
CA ALA A 41 -2.46 32.26 30.26
C ALA A 41 -1.47 31.10 29.94
N PRO A 42 -0.64 31.24 28.91
CA PRO A 42 0.24 30.18 28.43
C PRO A 42 1.46 29.96 29.35
N GLY A 43 1.61 28.72 29.81
CA GLY A 43 2.82 28.24 30.48
C GLY A 43 4.00 28.16 29.51
N ALA A 44 5.08 28.85 29.87
CA ALA A 44 6.32 28.93 29.13
C ALA A 44 6.96 27.54 28.89
N PHE A 45 7.28 27.25 27.63
CA PHE A 45 8.10 26.12 27.21
C PHE A 45 9.55 26.37 27.64
N ARG A 46 10.07 25.54 28.54
CA ARG A 46 11.50 25.54 28.92
C ARG A 46 12.27 24.59 27.99
N PRO A 47 13.27 25.06 27.22
CA PRO A 47 14.17 24.16 26.51
C PRO A 47 15.21 23.60 27.49
N GLY A 48 15.38 22.27 27.54
CA GLY A 48 16.60 21.68 28.14
C GLY A 48 16.47 20.55 29.16
N GLN A 49 15.38 19.76 29.21
CA GLN A 49 15.36 18.53 30.02
C GLN A 49 15.06 17.31 29.15
N HIS A 50 16.13 16.66 28.70
CA HIS A 50 16.09 15.30 28.18
C HIS A 50 15.85 14.31 29.33
N PRO A 51 14.85 13.41 29.25
CA PRO A 51 14.80 12.26 30.15
C PRO A 51 15.92 11.27 29.77
N SER A 52 16.61 10.80 30.80
CA SER A 52 17.76 9.90 30.76
C SER A 52 17.49 8.62 29.96
N ARG A 53 18.43 8.32 29.07
CA ARG A 53 18.54 7.12 28.25
C ARG A 53 18.71 5.86 29.13
N PRO A 54 17.99 4.75 28.89
CA PRO A 54 18.31 3.47 29.52
C PRO A 54 19.65 2.95 28.98
N GLN A 55 20.59 2.62 29.85
CA GLN A 55 21.81 1.87 29.51
C GLN A 55 21.45 0.40 29.31
N MET A 56 21.78 -0.14 28.13
CA MET A 56 21.80 -1.59 27.88
C MET A 56 23.27 -2.07 27.88
N PRO A 57 23.54 -3.31 28.33
CA PRO A 57 24.89 -3.80 28.57
C PRO A 57 25.65 -4.10 27.27
N ALA A 58 26.98 -3.98 27.37
CA ALA A 58 27.95 -4.23 26.32
C ALA A 58 27.95 -5.69 25.86
N ALA A 59 27.78 -5.92 24.55
CA ALA A 59 28.07 -7.20 23.91
C ALA A 59 29.51 -7.18 23.39
N SER A 60 30.31 -8.11 23.91
CA SER A 60 31.71 -8.33 23.54
C SER A 60 31.84 -8.93 22.14
N GLN A 61 32.96 -8.56 21.54
CA GLN A 61 33.57 -9.07 20.32
C GLN A 61 33.48 -10.60 20.16
N ALA A 62 33.15 -11.04 18.95
CA ALA A 62 33.72 -12.25 18.35
C ALA A 62 33.82 -12.01 16.84
N GLU A 63 35.06 -11.97 16.37
CA GLU A 63 35.46 -11.83 14.97
C GLU A 63 35.22 -13.12 14.18
N GLY A 64 35.06 -12.95 12.86
CA GLY A 64 35.53 -13.91 11.87
C GLY A 64 34.48 -14.87 11.32
N LEU A 65 34.04 -14.65 10.07
CA LEU A 65 34.49 -15.48 8.96
C LEU A 65 34.15 -14.84 7.61
N HIS A 66 35.19 -14.79 6.79
CA HIS A 66 35.29 -14.29 5.43
C HIS A 66 34.47 -15.18 4.47
N GLY A 67 33.63 -14.57 3.63
CA GLY A 67 32.86 -15.25 2.59
C GLY A 67 32.56 -14.29 1.44
N THR A 68 33.60 -13.95 0.69
CA THR A 68 33.58 -13.13 -0.52
C THR A 68 32.79 -13.76 -1.68
N MET A 69 32.12 -12.89 -2.44
CA MET A 69 31.71 -13.01 -3.86
C MET A 69 30.56 -13.96 -4.22
N GLY A 70 29.47 -13.35 -4.67
CA GLY A 70 28.37 -14.02 -5.37
C GLY A 70 27.30 -13.07 -5.87
N ARG A 71 27.71 -11.95 -6.51
CA ARG A 71 26.79 -11.00 -7.14
C ARG A 71 26.18 -11.66 -8.39
N LEU A 72 24.97 -12.18 -8.27
CA LEU A 72 24.11 -12.53 -9.41
C LEU A 72 22.92 -11.58 -9.44
N THR A 73 23.00 -10.62 -10.37
CA THR A 73 21.91 -9.73 -10.75
C THR A 73 20.88 -10.53 -11.56
N GLY A 74 19.99 -11.25 -10.87
CA GLY A 74 18.76 -11.81 -11.42
C GLY A 74 17.59 -10.92 -11.02
N GLY A 75 16.98 -10.23 -11.98
CA GLY A 75 15.82 -9.38 -11.76
C GLY A 75 14.58 -10.20 -11.39
N GLY A 76 14.31 -10.31 -10.10
CA GLY A 76 13.03 -10.75 -9.55
C GLY A 76 12.88 -10.14 -8.16
N VAL A 77 11.81 -9.39 -7.94
CA VAL A 77 11.42 -8.97 -6.58
C VAL A 77 10.87 -10.21 -5.88
N VAL A 78 11.75 -11.11 -5.49
CA VAL A 78 11.44 -12.13 -4.48
C VAL A 78 11.79 -11.45 -3.17
N GLY A 79 10.79 -10.80 -2.55
CA GLY A 79 10.94 -10.35 -1.18
C GLY A 79 11.26 -11.56 -0.32
N ASN A 80 12.41 -11.56 0.35
CA ASN A 80 12.69 -12.56 1.39
C ASN A 80 11.51 -12.52 2.38
N LYS A 81 10.91 -13.66 2.72
CA LYS A 81 9.78 -13.75 3.66
C LYS A 81 10.07 -13.01 4.97
N GLU A 82 11.32 -13.02 5.40
CA GLU A 82 11.78 -12.28 6.58
C GLU A 82 11.66 -10.76 6.40
N THR A 83 11.97 -10.25 5.21
CA THR A 83 11.82 -8.81 4.86
C THR A 83 10.36 -8.41 4.81
N GLU A 84 9.48 -9.25 4.24
CA GLU A 84 8.04 -9.01 4.20
C GLU A 84 7.46 -8.95 5.62
N GLN A 85 7.74 -9.95 6.45
CA GLN A 85 7.26 -9.99 7.84
C GLN A 85 7.79 -8.81 8.67
N ALA A 86 9.05 -8.43 8.49
CA ALA A 86 9.62 -7.27 9.19
C ALA A 86 8.94 -5.95 8.75
N ALA A 87 8.54 -5.82 7.49
CA ALA A 87 7.82 -4.65 7.00
C ALA A 87 6.41 -4.58 7.57
N ILE A 88 5.66 -5.69 7.57
CA ILE A 88 4.34 -5.79 8.20
C ILE A 88 4.44 -5.42 9.69
N THR A 89 5.41 -6.00 10.41
CA THR A 89 5.65 -5.72 11.84
C THR A 89 5.90 -4.24 12.08
N HIS A 90 6.71 -3.60 11.24
CA HIS A 90 6.99 -2.18 11.33
C HIS A 90 5.74 -1.32 11.08
N VAL A 91 4.96 -1.62 10.04
CA VAL A 91 3.69 -0.92 9.74
C VAL A 91 2.70 -1.05 10.90
N MET A 92 2.56 -2.23 11.49
CA MET A 92 1.70 -2.42 12.66
C MET A 92 2.17 -1.59 13.86
N ALA A 93 3.49 -1.44 14.07
CA ALA A 93 4.00 -0.57 15.13
C ALA A 93 3.65 0.91 14.88
N LEU A 94 3.73 1.38 13.63
CA LEU A 94 3.33 2.74 13.25
C LEU A 94 1.84 2.98 13.43
N GLU A 95 0.99 2.04 13.04
CA GLU A 95 -0.46 2.12 13.22
C GLU A 95 -0.83 2.17 14.72
N ARG A 96 -0.17 1.35 15.56
CA ARG A 96 -0.32 1.41 17.03
C ARG A 96 0.12 2.73 17.62
N ALA A 97 1.28 3.25 17.19
CA ALA A 97 1.79 4.55 17.66
C ALA A 97 0.84 5.70 17.33
N ALA A 98 0.03 5.55 16.26
CA ALA A 98 -1.00 6.50 15.87
C ALA A 98 -2.39 6.20 16.50
N GLY A 99 -2.44 5.37 17.54
CA GLY A 99 -3.64 5.09 18.34
C GLY A 99 -4.63 4.10 17.72
N ARG A 100 -4.20 3.30 16.73
CA ARG A 100 -5.02 2.26 16.09
C ARG A 100 -4.71 0.87 16.64
N ASP A 101 -5.58 -0.10 16.35
CA ASP A 101 -5.43 -1.51 16.75
C ASP A 101 -5.26 -2.41 15.51
N PRO A 102 -4.06 -2.45 14.90
CA PRO A 102 -3.83 -3.21 13.68
C PRO A 102 -3.71 -4.72 13.97
N LYS A 103 -4.24 -5.52 13.03
CA LYS A 103 -4.15 -6.97 13.01
C LYS A 103 -3.40 -7.43 11.76
N ASP A 104 -2.50 -8.38 11.95
CA ASP A 104 -1.84 -9.07 10.85
C ASP A 104 -2.83 -10.07 10.22
N VAL A 105 -3.09 -9.94 8.92
CA VAL A 105 -3.99 -10.80 8.14
C VAL A 105 -3.35 -11.30 6.84
N HIS A 106 -2.03 -11.15 6.67
CA HIS A 106 -1.33 -11.48 5.41
C HIS A 106 -1.49 -12.94 4.97
N THR A 107 -1.66 -13.87 5.92
CA THR A 107 -1.91 -15.29 5.63
C THR A 107 -3.38 -15.66 5.46
N SER A 108 -4.30 -14.71 5.64
CA SER A 108 -5.74 -14.98 5.72
C SER A 108 -6.43 -15.06 4.34
N GLY A 109 -5.67 -14.93 3.24
CA GLY A 109 -6.22 -14.93 1.87
C GLY A 109 -6.91 -13.62 1.47
N LEU A 110 -6.91 -12.62 2.35
CA LEU A 110 -7.40 -11.27 2.05
C LEU A 110 -6.47 -10.57 1.04
N PRO A 111 -6.97 -9.58 0.28
CA PRO A 111 -6.17 -8.85 -0.71
C PRO A 111 -5.35 -7.71 -0.06
N TYR A 112 -4.95 -7.85 1.21
CA TYR A 112 -4.17 -6.89 1.98
C TYR A 112 -3.54 -7.60 3.20
N ASP A 113 -2.52 -6.97 3.80
CA ASP A 113 -1.69 -7.61 4.83
C ASP A 113 -2.09 -7.21 6.25
N VAL A 114 -2.56 -5.97 6.44
CA VAL A 114 -2.88 -5.42 7.76
C VAL A 114 -4.30 -4.85 7.77
N GLU A 115 -5.12 -5.33 8.69
CA GLU A 115 -6.41 -4.73 9.03
C GLU A 115 -6.20 -3.70 10.13
N SER A 116 -6.50 -2.43 9.88
CA SER A 116 -6.38 -1.33 10.86
C SER A 116 -7.61 -0.43 10.75
N SER A 117 -8.74 -0.94 11.24
CA SER A 117 -10.08 -0.40 10.95
C SER A 117 -10.15 1.14 11.05
N PRO A 118 -10.70 1.83 10.02
CA PRO A 118 -11.37 1.28 8.83
C PRO A 118 -10.43 0.93 7.66
N ARG A 119 -9.11 0.90 7.87
CA ARG A 119 -8.11 0.74 6.81
C ARG A 119 -7.83 -0.72 6.48
N MET A 120 -7.79 -1.00 5.19
CA MET A 120 -7.22 -2.22 4.61
C MET A 120 -5.85 -1.85 4.03
N ILE A 121 -4.78 -2.36 4.62
CA ILE A 121 -3.41 -1.91 4.30
C ILE A 121 -2.64 -3.05 3.63
N GLU A 122 -2.26 -2.84 2.38
CA GLU A 122 -1.25 -3.66 1.68
C GLU A 122 0.15 -3.08 1.95
N VAL A 123 1.11 -3.95 2.25
CA VAL A 123 2.49 -3.56 2.59
C VAL A 123 3.44 -4.04 1.50
N LYS A 124 4.25 -3.13 0.95
CA LYS A 124 5.30 -3.47 -0.02
C LYS A 124 6.66 -3.02 0.49
N ALA A 125 7.55 -3.97 0.75
CA ALA A 125 8.93 -3.70 1.13
C ALA A 125 9.80 -3.46 -0.11
N PHE A 126 10.49 -2.32 -0.16
CA PHE A 126 11.42 -1.96 -1.21
C PHE A 126 12.84 -1.84 -0.69
N SER A 127 13.78 -2.51 -1.38
CA SER A 127 15.20 -2.27 -1.20
C SER A 127 15.62 -1.02 -1.98
N ARG A 128 16.72 -0.37 -1.55
CA ARG A 128 17.23 0.85 -2.20
C ARG A 128 17.46 0.68 -3.72
N SER A 129 17.86 -0.52 -4.16
CA SER A 129 18.12 -0.83 -5.58
C SER A 129 16.85 -1.03 -6.41
N ALA A 130 15.68 -1.12 -5.79
CA ALA A 130 14.39 -1.29 -6.46
C ALA A 130 13.59 0.01 -6.60
N ARG A 131 14.03 1.14 -6.01
CA ARG A 131 13.22 2.37 -5.87
C ARG A 131 12.73 3.01 -7.18
N SER A 132 13.38 2.74 -8.31
CA SER A 132 12.95 3.19 -9.64
C SER A 132 12.10 2.17 -10.40
N LYS A 133 11.86 0.99 -9.84
CA LYS A 133 11.10 -0.08 -10.47
C LYS A 133 9.60 0.10 -10.20
N ALA A 134 8.79 -0.46 -11.10
CA ALA A 134 7.35 -0.54 -10.89
C ALA A 134 7.03 -1.30 -9.60
N LEU A 135 5.99 -0.84 -8.90
CA LEU A 135 5.46 -1.46 -7.70
C LEU A 135 4.53 -2.61 -8.10
N PRO A 136 4.91 -3.89 -7.92
CA PRO A 136 4.05 -4.99 -8.32
C PRO A 136 2.81 -5.04 -7.43
N LEU A 137 1.64 -5.20 -8.04
CA LEU A 137 0.37 -5.47 -7.37
C LEU A 137 -0.28 -6.68 -8.00
N GLU A 138 -0.87 -7.53 -7.18
CA GLU A 138 -1.68 -8.64 -7.65
C GLU A 138 -3.02 -8.11 -8.21
N ARG A 139 -3.64 -8.89 -9.11
CA ARG A 139 -4.95 -8.53 -9.67
C ARG A 139 -5.98 -8.23 -8.58
N ARG A 140 -6.10 -9.09 -7.58
CA ARG A 140 -7.06 -8.95 -6.47
C ARG A 140 -6.83 -7.68 -5.63
N GLN A 141 -5.58 -7.22 -5.53
CA GLN A 141 -5.22 -6.00 -4.81
C GLN A 141 -5.68 -4.77 -5.59
N ALA A 142 -5.40 -4.73 -6.90
CA ALA A 142 -5.88 -3.66 -7.77
C ALA A 142 -7.42 -3.61 -7.84
N GLU A 143 -8.09 -4.76 -7.85
CA GLU A 143 -9.56 -4.86 -7.77
C GLU A 143 -10.08 -4.35 -6.42
N ALA A 144 -9.44 -4.71 -5.30
CA ALA A 144 -9.82 -4.24 -3.97
C ALA A 144 -9.70 -2.72 -3.81
N VAL A 145 -8.66 -2.10 -4.38
CA VAL A 145 -8.52 -0.64 -4.42
C VAL A 145 -9.70 0.00 -5.15
N ARG A 146 -10.06 -0.50 -6.34
CA ARG A 146 -11.17 0.05 -7.13
C ARG A 146 -12.51 -0.09 -6.42
N ALA A 147 -12.71 -1.18 -5.70
CA ALA A 147 -13.95 -1.43 -4.97
C ALA A 147 -14.09 -0.55 -3.72
N ASN A 148 -12.98 -0.20 -3.05
CA ASN A 148 -12.99 0.50 -1.77
C ASN A 148 -11.87 1.57 -1.65
N PRO A 149 -11.86 2.60 -2.52
CA PRO A 149 -10.74 3.54 -2.62
C PRO A 149 -10.52 4.40 -1.37
N GLU A 150 -11.57 4.64 -0.59
CA GLU A 150 -11.52 5.42 0.66
C GLU A 150 -10.88 4.64 1.83
N HIS A 151 -10.92 3.32 1.75
CA HIS A 151 -10.52 2.42 2.84
C HIS A 151 -9.28 1.60 2.52
N TYR A 152 -8.86 1.52 1.25
CA TYR A 152 -7.66 0.79 0.85
C TYR A 152 -6.42 1.69 0.85
N TYR A 153 -5.37 1.22 1.49
CA TYR A 153 -4.10 1.91 1.63
C TYR A 153 -2.96 1.01 1.16
N LEU A 154 -1.96 1.63 0.53
CA LEU A 154 -0.73 0.96 0.13
C LEU A 154 0.45 1.63 0.82
N TYR A 155 1.10 0.89 1.71
CA TYR A 155 2.25 1.34 2.48
C TYR A 155 3.52 0.80 1.83
N VAL A 156 4.32 1.71 1.26
CA VAL A 156 5.61 1.36 0.66
C VAL A 156 6.70 1.61 1.70
N VAL A 157 7.35 0.55 2.15
CA VAL A 157 8.35 0.57 3.22
C VAL A 157 9.75 0.48 2.60
N ASP A 158 10.54 1.52 2.78
CA ASP A 158 11.92 1.66 2.29
C ASP A 158 12.94 1.47 3.43
N ASN A 159 14.16 1.05 3.09
CA ASN A 159 15.31 0.94 4.00
C ASN A 159 15.17 -0.06 5.17
N LEU A 160 14.39 -1.13 5.00
CA LEU A 160 14.14 -2.11 6.07
C LEU A 160 15.41 -2.83 6.56
N ALA A 161 16.32 -3.16 5.64
CA ALA A 161 17.65 -3.69 5.94
C ALA A 161 18.60 -2.51 6.20
N GLY A 162 18.54 -1.96 7.42
CA GLY A 162 19.39 -0.86 7.84
C GLY A 162 20.87 -1.23 7.77
N LEU A 163 21.50 -1.00 6.60
CA LEU A 163 22.93 -1.23 6.42
C LEU A 163 23.79 -0.01 6.79
N ASP A 164 23.23 1.16 7.08
CA ASP A 164 24.01 2.37 7.43
C ASP A 164 23.23 3.38 8.30
N GLY A 165 22.51 2.92 9.33
CA GLY A 165 21.81 3.84 10.27
C GLY A 165 20.74 4.75 9.65
N ALA A 166 20.32 4.50 8.41
CA ALA A 166 19.25 5.23 7.76
C ALA A 166 17.89 4.83 8.36
N GLU A 167 17.04 5.81 8.64
CA GLU A 167 15.68 5.57 9.12
C GLU A 167 14.85 4.79 8.08
N VAL A 168 14.06 3.86 8.59
CA VAL A 168 13.03 3.14 7.81
C VAL A 168 11.99 4.17 7.38
N GLY A 169 11.80 4.32 6.08
CA GLY A 169 10.86 5.28 5.52
C GLY A 169 9.57 4.58 5.12
N VAL A 170 8.41 5.19 5.39
CA VAL A 170 7.11 4.69 4.91
C VAL A 170 6.43 5.77 4.08
N ARG A 171 6.06 5.43 2.84
CA ARG A 171 5.20 6.25 1.98
C ARG A 171 3.80 5.65 1.98
N ILE A 172 2.81 6.50 2.19
CA ILE A 172 1.41 6.10 2.19
C ILE A 172 0.78 6.57 0.87
N LEU A 173 0.26 5.61 0.09
CA LEU A 173 -0.57 5.88 -1.07
C LEU A 173 -2.02 5.51 -0.71
N HIS A 174 -2.93 6.46 -0.86
CA HIS A 174 -4.37 6.26 -0.66
C HIS A 174 -5.18 7.24 -1.55
N GLY A 175 -6.48 7.01 -1.68
CA GLY A 175 -7.41 7.92 -2.34
C GLY A 175 -6.99 8.20 -3.78
N GLU A 176 -7.09 9.46 -4.21
CA GLU A 176 -6.79 9.90 -5.58
C GLU A 176 -5.39 9.49 -6.06
N ALA A 177 -4.37 9.56 -5.20
CA ALA A 177 -3.01 9.21 -5.59
C ALA A 177 -2.86 7.71 -5.89
N LEU A 178 -3.50 6.87 -5.07
CA LEU A 178 -3.51 5.42 -5.27
C LEU A 178 -4.38 5.05 -6.48
N LEU A 179 -5.55 5.66 -6.62
CA LEU A 179 -6.44 5.45 -7.78
C LEU A 179 -5.75 5.80 -9.09
N ALA A 180 -5.11 6.97 -9.17
CA ALA A 180 -4.36 7.38 -10.36
C ALA A 180 -3.22 6.40 -10.72
N MET A 181 -2.59 5.77 -9.72
CA MET A 181 -1.62 4.70 -9.96
C MET A 181 -2.30 3.44 -10.53
N ILE A 182 -3.43 3.03 -9.97
CA ILE A 182 -4.19 1.85 -10.42
C ILE A 182 -4.75 2.02 -11.83
N GLU A 183 -5.24 3.20 -12.20
CA GLU A 183 -5.73 3.52 -13.54
C GLU A 183 -4.64 3.43 -14.61
N ARG A 184 -3.39 3.70 -14.22
CA ARG A 184 -2.21 3.60 -15.10
C ARG A 184 -1.56 2.22 -15.10
N THR A 185 -2.06 1.29 -14.28
CA THR A 185 -1.50 -0.06 -14.16
C THR A 185 -1.94 -0.93 -15.34
N GLN A 186 -0.96 -1.53 -16.02
CA GLN A 186 -1.20 -2.53 -17.05
C GLN A 186 -0.80 -3.92 -16.52
N PRO A 187 -1.58 -4.97 -16.80
CA PRO A 187 -1.18 -6.33 -16.46
C PRO A 187 0.19 -6.68 -17.05
N GLN A 188 1.08 -7.21 -16.23
CA GLN A 188 2.35 -7.79 -16.65
C GLN A 188 2.29 -9.29 -16.41
N ILE A 189 2.50 -10.09 -17.45
CA ILE A 189 2.55 -11.56 -17.34
C ILE A 189 4.01 -11.98 -17.45
N THR A 190 4.51 -12.63 -16.40
CA THR A 190 5.86 -13.19 -16.35
C THR A 190 5.80 -14.70 -16.26
N TYR A 191 6.49 -15.39 -17.15
CA TYR A 191 6.63 -16.85 -17.13
C TYR A 191 7.94 -17.21 -16.43
N TRP A 192 7.85 -18.07 -15.41
CA TRP A 192 9.02 -18.59 -14.70
C TRP A 192 9.23 -20.05 -15.11
N PRO A 193 10.28 -20.38 -15.88
CA PRO A 193 10.57 -21.76 -16.22
C PRO A 193 10.91 -22.56 -14.96
N THR A 194 10.52 -23.83 -14.93
CA THR A 194 10.73 -24.71 -13.77
C THR A 194 12.13 -25.32 -13.70
N PHE A 195 12.95 -25.10 -14.73
CA PHE A 195 14.32 -25.60 -14.79
C PHE A 195 15.11 -25.18 -13.56
N ARG A 196 15.63 -26.18 -12.85
CA ARG A 196 16.56 -26.01 -11.74
C ARG A 196 17.97 -25.80 -12.26
N ALA A 197 18.85 -25.40 -11.34
CA ALA A 197 20.25 -25.15 -11.66
C ALA A 197 20.96 -26.29 -12.36
N ALA A 198 20.82 -27.48 -11.79
CA ALA A 198 21.39 -28.69 -12.35
C ALA A 198 20.89 -29.01 -13.78
N GLU A 199 19.72 -28.52 -14.18
CA GLU A 199 19.18 -28.76 -15.52
C GLU A 199 19.76 -27.76 -16.54
N TYR A 200 19.94 -26.49 -16.19
CA TYR A 200 20.58 -25.53 -17.10
C TYR A 200 22.10 -25.73 -17.21
N GLU A 201 22.74 -26.33 -16.21
CA GLU A 201 24.18 -26.66 -16.24
C GLU A 201 24.52 -27.76 -17.26
N GLN A 202 23.53 -28.56 -17.67
CA GLN A 202 23.68 -29.58 -18.71
C GLN A 202 23.49 -29.02 -20.13
N ALA A 203 23.08 -27.75 -20.26
CA ALA A 203 22.88 -27.13 -21.57
C ALA A 203 24.21 -26.91 -22.30
N GLU A 204 24.13 -26.82 -23.63
CA GLU A 204 25.27 -26.49 -24.46
C GLU A 204 25.90 -25.16 -24.02
N ARG A 205 27.22 -25.16 -23.85
CA ARG A 205 27.98 -24.01 -23.39
C ARG A 205 28.85 -23.49 -24.52
N LEU A 206 28.72 -22.21 -24.83
CA LEU A 206 29.69 -21.51 -25.67
C LEU A 206 31.01 -21.39 -24.91
N LEU A 207 32.10 -21.89 -25.52
CA LEU A 207 33.47 -21.82 -25.02
C LEU A 207 34.15 -20.52 -25.44
#